data_AF-A0A1F4XHE4-F1
#
_entry.id   AF-A0A1F4XHE4-F1
#
_cell.length_a   1.000
_cell.length_b   1.000
_cell.length_c   1.000
_cell.angle_alpha   90.00
_cell.angle_beta   90.00
_cell.angle_gamma   90.00
#
_symmetry.space_group_name_H-M   'P 1'
#
loop_
_entity.id
_entity.type
_entity.pdbx_description
1 polymer ?
#
loop_
_entity_poly.entity_id
_entity_poly.type
_entity_poly.pdbx_seq_one_letter_code
_entity_poly.pdbx_strand_id
1 'polypeptide(L)'
;MWRRFNNLHLFLGTLFGIFLAMGLVALKLDEIEERRFAREDVQCLARNLAWESNSKSHMRVGAHRREAVAELEAIARVAMLRARLGRKFGYRDTICEVVYQEGQFSWTKTLPRNAKPKSKERWRFMLRMAANALEGRFETHWPAENACIVNYKRSDNKGVGKKPEEWFNENTRYVITFGDHDFFCIRDAKLARR
;
A
#
# COMPACT_ATOMS: atom_id res chain seq x y z
N MET A 1 -42.47 52.31 3.69
CA MET A 1 -41.83 51.32 4.60
C MET A 1 -41.91 49.88 4.05
N TRP A 2 -41.72 49.64 2.73
CA TRP A 2 -42.04 48.34 2.10
C TRP A 2 -41.02 47.87 1.02
N ARG A 3 -39.71 48.08 1.22
CA ARG A 3 -38.66 47.71 0.24
C ARG A 3 -37.61 46.70 0.74
N ARG A 4 -37.91 45.83 1.71
CA ARG A 4 -36.90 44.92 2.30
C ARG A 4 -37.07 43.41 2.09
N PHE A 5 -38.07 42.92 1.37
CA PHE A 5 -38.33 41.46 1.27
C PHE A 5 -37.93 40.76 -0.04
N ASN A 6 -37.52 41.47 -1.11
CA ASN A 6 -37.25 40.82 -2.41
C ASN A 6 -35.89 40.11 -2.55
N ASN A 7 -34.96 40.25 -1.60
CA ASN A 7 -33.63 39.64 -1.74
C ASN A 7 -33.56 38.20 -1.20
N LEU A 8 -34.50 37.74 -0.37
CA LEU A 8 -34.39 36.45 0.32
C LEU A 8 -34.51 35.24 -0.63
N HIS A 9 -35.31 35.34 -1.69
CA HIS A 9 -35.48 34.27 -2.67
C HIS A 9 -34.24 34.06 -3.56
N LEU A 10 -33.49 35.13 -3.85
CA LEU A 10 -32.24 35.02 -4.62
C LEU A 10 -31.14 34.29 -3.83
N PHE A 11 -31.06 34.53 -2.53
CA PHE A 11 -30.07 33.88 -1.66
C PHE A 11 -30.36 32.38 -1.47
N LEU A 12 -31.62 31.98 -1.29
CA LEU A 12 -31.99 30.57 -1.11
C LEU A 12 -31.78 29.73 -2.38
N GLY A 13 -32.11 30.27 -3.56
CA GLY A 13 -31.88 29.57 -4.84
C GLY A 13 -30.39 29.33 -5.12
N THR A 14 -29.54 30.31 -4.79
CA THR A 14 -28.09 30.21 -4.98
C THR A 14 -27.47 29.13 -4.09
N LEU A 15 -27.85 29.09 -2.80
CA LEU A 15 -27.36 28.06 -1.87
C LEU A 15 -27.77 26.65 -2.30
N PHE A 16 -29.03 26.45 -2.73
CA PHE A 16 -29.49 25.16 -3.22
C PHE A 16 -28.71 24.68 -4.45
N GLY A 17 -28.45 25.58 -5.41
CA GLY A 17 -27.60 25.27 -6.58
C GLY A 17 -26.19 24.83 -6.20
N ILE A 18 -25.58 25.48 -5.20
CA ILE A 18 -24.24 25.11 -4.70
C ILE A 18 -24.25 23.71 -4.06
N PHE A 19 -25.23 23.40 -3.20
CA PHE A 19 -25.32 22.06 -2.58
C PHE A 19 -25.54 20.95 -3.61
N LEU A 20 -26.38 21.18 -4.62
CA LEU A 20 -26.61 20.21 -5.69
C LEU A 20 -25.32 19.97 -6.49
N ALA A 21 -24.60 21.03 -6.87
CA ALA A 21 -23.34 20.93 -7.59
C ALA A 21 -22.27 20.19 -6.76
N MET A 22 -22.14 20.49 -5.47
CA MET A 22 -21.21 19.78 -4.58
C MET A 22 -21.55 18.29 -4.46
N GLY A 23 -22.84 17.94 -4.35
CA GLY A 23 -23.29 16.54 -4.31
C GLY A 23 -22.97 15.77 -5.60
N LEU A 24 -23.21 16.38 -6.77
CA LEU A 24 -22.85 15.80 -8.07
C LEU A 24 -21.34 15.59 -8.23
N VAL A 25 -20.53 16.54 -7.77
CA VAL A 25 -19.06 16.41 -7.78
C VAL A 25 -18.62 15.26 -6.87
N ALA A 26 -19.16 15.14 -5.67
CA ALA A 26 -18.83 14.05 -4.75
C ALA A 26 -19.14 12.67 -5.36
N LEU A 27 -20.31 12.49 -5.97
CA LEU A 27 -20.69 11.24 -6.64
C LEU A 27 -19.74 10.87 -7.79
N LYS A 28 -19.33 11.86 -8.60
CA LYS A 28 -18.35 11.61 -9.67
C LYS A 28 -16.97 11.25 -9.15
N LEU A 29 -16.54 11.86 -8.04
CA LEU A 29 -15.25 11.54 -7.41
C LEU A 29 -15.25 10.10 -6.86
N ASP A 30 -16.33 9.67 -6.23
CA ASP A 30 -16.50 8.29 -5.75
C ASP A 30 -16.43 7.29 -6.91
N GLU A 31 -17.11 7.56 -8.02
CA GLU A 31 -17.07 6.68 -9.20
C GLU A 31 -15.66 6.57 -9.81
N ILE A 32 -14.93 7.70 -9.90
CA ILE A 32 -13.55 7.72 -10.38
C ILE A 32 -12.64 6.92 -9.44
N GLU A 33 -12.81 7.08 -8.12
CA GLU A 33 -12.06 6.33 -7.11
C GLU A 33 -12.35 4.82 -7.22
N GLU A 34 -13.62 4.42 -7.39
CA GLU A 34 -14.01 3.03 -7.59
C GLU A 34 -13.40 2.40 -8.85
N ARG A 35 -13.46 3.09 -10.00
CA ARG A 35 -12.84 2.61 -11.24
C ARG A 35 -11.33 2.47 -11.10
N ARG A 36 -10.68 3.43 -10.45
CA ARG A 36 -9.24 3.38 -10.17
C ARG A 36 -8.90 2.17 -9.30
N PHE A 37 -9.74 1.85 -8.33
CA PHE A 37 -9.56 0.70 -7.44
C PHE A 37 -9.98 -0.64 -8.05
N ALA A 38 -10.71 -0.65 -9.17
CA ALA A 38 -11.13 -1.87 -9.84
C ALA A 38 -9.97 -2.60 -10.55
N ARG A 39 -8.83 -1.93 -10.79
CA ARG A 39 -7.64 -2.54 -11.40
C ARG A 39 -7.15 -3.73 -10.56
N GLU A 40 -6.88 -4.87 -11.21
CA GLU A 40 -6.49 -6.10 -10.51
C GLU A 40 -5.20 -5.92 -9.69
N ASP A 41 -4.18 -5.26 -10.25
CA ASP A 41 -2.92 -4.99 -9.54
C ASP A 41 -3.12 -4.16 -8.27
N VAL A 42 -4.03 -3.17 -8.31
CA VAL A 42 -4.37 -2.35 -7.14
C VAL A 42 -4.99 -3.24 -6.06
N GLN A 43 -5.91 -4.13 -6.44
CA GLN A 43 -6.56 -5.06 -5.52
C GLN A 43 -5.56 -6.05 -4.89
N CYS A 44 -4.67 -6.65 -5.69
CA CYS A 44 -3.66 -7.59 -5.19
C CYS A 44 -2.68 -6.91 -4.25
N LEU A 45 -2.15 -5.75 -4.64
CA LEU A 45 -1.22 -4.99 -3.81
C LEU A 45 -1.88 -4.52 -2.52
N ALA A 46 -3.12 -4.01 -2.57
CA ALA A 46 -3.86 -3.59 -1.39
C ALA A 46 -4.10 -4.75 -0.41
N ARG A 47 -4.38 -5.97 -0.89
CA ARG A 47 -4.48 -7.15 -0.01
C ARG A 47 -3.14 -7.46 0.65
N ASN A 48 -2.05 -7.41 -0.11
CA ASN A 48 -0.73 -7.62 0.45
C ASN A 48 -0.44 -6.60 1.56
N LEU A 49 -0.63 -5.31 1.29
CA LEU A 49 -0.48 -4.24 2.28
C LEU A 49 -1.37 -4.46 3.52
N ALA A 50 -2.60 -4.93 3.32
CA ALA A 50 -3.53 -5.17 4.41
C ALA A 50 -3.14 -6.33 5.35
N TRP A 51 -2.40 -7.32 4.87
CA TRP A 51 -2.04 -8.50 5.65
C TRP A 51 -0.58 -8.53 6.08
N GLU A 52 0.26 -7.73 5.42
CA GLU A 52 1.67 -7.56 5.77
C GLU A 52 1.92 -6.37 6.69
N SER A 53 0.93 -5.51 6.95
CA SER A 53 1.06 -4.37 7.87
C SER A 53 0.33 -4.57 9.20
N ASN A 54 0.69 -3.72 10.17
CA ASN A 54 -0.06 -3.60 11.42
C ASN A 54 -1.55 -3.31 11.18
N SER A 55 -2.43 -3.93 11.98
CA SER A 55 -3.89 -3.81 11.81
C SER A 55 -4.41 -2.39 12.02
N LYS A 56 -3.67 -1.57 12.76
CA LYS A 56 -4.01 -0.19 13.12
C LYS A 56 -3.27 0.86 12.28
N SER A 57 -2.50 0.49 11.25
CA SER A 57 -1.73 1.46 10.43
C SER A 57 -2.59 2.62 9.89
N HIS A 58 -3.82 2.33 9.47
CA HIS A 58 -4.79 3.32 8.96
C HIS A 58 -5.34 4.31 10.01
N MET A 59 -5.17 4.02 11.30
CA MET A 59 -5.66 4.86 12.40
C MET A 59 -4.56 5.70 13.06
N ARG A 60 -3.30 5.49 12.68
CA ARG A 60 -2.17 6.23 13.29
C ARG A 60 -2.24 7.70 12.84
N VAL A 61 -1.82 8.59 13.74
CA VAL A 61 -1.81 10.06 13.54
C VAL A 61 -0.41 10.63 13.77
N GLY A 62 -0.16 11.85 13.30
CA GLY A 62 1.10 12.57 13.53
C GLY A 62 2.35 11.80 13.07
N ALA A 63 3.36 11.68 13.94
CA ALA A 63 4.59 10.96 13.65
C ALA A 63 4.34 9.47 13.36
N HIS A 64 3.46 8.83 14.11
CA HIS A 64 3.11 7.43 13.92
C HIS A 64 2.38 7.16 12.60
N ARG A 65 1.65 8.14 12.06
CA ARG A 65 1.10 8.04 10.70
C ARG A 65 2.23 7.94 9.68
N ARG A 66 3.24 8.81 9.80
CA ARG A 66 4.37 8.84 8.86
C ARG A 66 5.13 7.51 8.85
N GLU A 67 5.36 6.91 10.02
CA GLU A 67 5.98 5.59 10.13
C GLU A 67 5.14 4.50 9.45
N ALA A 68 3.81 4.48 9.68
CA ALA A 68 2.92 3.51 9.04
C ALA A 68 2.84 3.70 7.52
N VAL A 69 2.85 4.94 7.04
CA VAL A 69 2.88 5.24 5.60
C VAL A 69 4.21 4.76 5.00
N ALA A 70 5.34 5.05 5.64
CA ALA A 70 6.66 4.60 5.19
C ALA A 70 6.78 3.08 5.13
N GLU A 71 6.27 2.36 6.14
CA GLU A 71 6.20 0.89 6.15
C GLU A 71 5.41 0.36 4.95
N LEU A 72 4.21 0.89 4.72
CA LEU A 72 3.33 0.45 3.62
C LEU A 72 3.94 0.75 2.25
N GLU A 73 4.56 1.92 2.09
CA GLU A 73 5.26 2.29 0.85
C GLU A 73 6.48 1.40 0.61
N ALA A 74 7.24 1.06 1.65
CA ALA A 74 8.37 0.14 1.56
C ALA A 74 7.93 -1.28 1.14
N ILE A 75 6.86 -1.82 1.75
CA ILE A 75 6.27 -3.11 1.34
C ILE A 75 5.81 -3.06 -0.13
N ALA A 76 5.16 -1.96 -0.54
CA ALA A 76 4.71 -1.80 -1.93
C ALA A 76 5.90 -1.78 -2.91
N ARG A 77 6.96 -1.02 -2.59
CA ARG A 77 8.19 -0.95 -3.40
C ARG A 77 8.82 -2.32 -3.56
N VAL A 78 8.86 -3.14 -2.51
CA VAL A 78 9.36 -4.52 -2.59
C VAL A 78 8.53 -5.36 -3.57
N ALA A 79 7.21 -5.33 -3.48
CA ALA A 79 6.34 -6.09 -4.39
C ALA A 79 6.52 -5.65 -5.86
N MET A 80 6.59 -4.34 -6.11
CA MET A 80 6.81 -3.79 -7.46
C MET A 80 8.20 -4.10 -7.99
N LEU A 81 9.25 -4.03 -7.16
CA LEU A 81 10.60 -4.37 -7.57
C LEU A 81 10.73 -5.85 -7.90
N ARG A 82 10.12 -6.74 -7.11
CA ARG A 82 10.07 -8.18 -7.42
C ARG A 82 9.38 -8.43 -8.77
N ALA A 83 8.26 -7.75 -9.05
CA ALA A 83 7.57 -7.86 -10.33
C ALA A 83 8.46 -7.38 -11.50
N ARG A 84 9.16 -6.26 -11.32
CA ARG A 84 10.10 -5.73 -12.31
C ARG A 84 11.30 -6.64 -12.56
N LEU A 85 11.85 -7.27 -11.52
CA LEU A 85 12.95 -8.22 -11.64
C LEU A 85 12.49 -9.49 -12.38
N GLY A 86 11.26 -9.94 -12.11
CA GLY A 86 10.61 -11.02 -12.86
C GLY A 86 11.31 -12.37 -12.74
N ARG A 87 11.03 -13.25 -13.71
CA ARG A 87 11.48 -14.65 -13.70
C ARG A 87 12.99 -14.84 -13.65
N LYS A 88 13.77 -13.92 -14.21
CA LYS A 88 15.24 -13.97 -14.19
C LYS A 88 15.80 -14.06 -12.76
N PHE A 89 15.10 -13.46 -11.79
CA PHE A 89 15.51 -13.48 -10.39
C PHE A 89 14.69 -14.46 -9.53
N GLY A 90 13.83 -15.27 -10.16
CA GLY A 90 12.94 -16.21 -9.48
C GLY A 90 11.64 -15.57 -8.95
N TYR A 91 11.29 -14.39 -9.43
CA TYR A 91 10.01 -13.74 -9.16
C TYR A 91 9.04 -13.94 -10.32
N ARG A 92 7.80 -13.48 -10.16
CA ARG A 92 6.81 -13.42 -11.23
C ARG A 92 6.79 -12.02 -11.86
N ASP A 93 6.21 -11.90 -13.04
CA ASP A 93 6.34 -10.69 -13.87
C ASP A 93 5.21 -9.67 -13.62
N THR A 94 4.19 -10.05 -12.84
CA THR A 94 3.06 -9.19 -12.47
C THR A 94 2.93 -9.04 -10.95
N ILE A 95 2.29 -7.97 -10.49
CA ILE A 95 2.08 -7.68 -9.07
C ILE A 95 1.26 -8.78 -8.42
N CYS A 96 0.15 -9.18 -9.04
CA CYS A 96 -0.69 -10.26 -8.52
C CYS A 96 0.07 -11.57 -8.42
N GLU A 97 0.82 -11.97 -9.45
CA GLU A 97 1.58 -13.21 -9.38
C GLU A 97 2.69 -13.16 -8.32
N VAL A 98 3.34 -12.01 -8.09
CA VAL A 98 4.30 -11.85 -6.98
C VAL A 98 3.60 -11.98 -5.63
N VAL A 99 2.47 -11.32 -5.44
CA VAL A 99 1.68 -11.39 -4.19
C VAL A 99 1.22 -12.81 -3.88
N TYR A 100 0.86 -13.60 -4.89
CA TYR A 100 0.42 -14.99 -4.70
C TYR A 100 1.50 -16.03 -5.01
N GLN A 101 2.76 -15.62 -5.17
CA GLN A 101 3.86 -16.55 -5.36
C GLN A 101 4.06 -17.35 -4.08
N GLU A 102 4.12 -18.67 -4.23
CA GLU A 102 4.23 -19.58 -3.09
C GLU A 102 5.44 -19.22 -2.19
N GLY A 103 5.18 -19.14 -0.89
CA GLY A 103 6.20 -18.86 0.11
C GLY A 103 6.64 -17.40 0.23
N GLN A 104 6.13 -16.48 -0.59
CA GLN A 104 6.45 -15.05 -0.47
C GLN A 104 5.72 -14.38 0.69
N PHE A 105 4.43 -14.65 0.87
CA PHE A 105 3.60 -14.01 1.89
C PHE A 105 2.76 -15.05 2.63
N SER A 106 2.93 -15.14 3.95
CA SER A 106 2.40 -16.25 4.75
C SER A 106 0.87 -16.32 4.75
N TRP A 107 0.19 -15.16 4.70
CA TRP A 107 -1.27 -15.05 4.70
C TRP A 107 -1.93 -15.72 3.48
N THR A 108 -1.22 -15.84 2.36
CA THR A 108 -1.75 -16.47 1.14
C THR A 108 -2.03 -17.96 1.29
N LYS A 109 -1.44 -18.61 2.30
CA LYS A 109 -1.68 -20.02 2.62
C LYS A 109 -2.92 -20.22 3.49
N THR A 110 -3.33 -19.18 4.23
CA THR A 110 -4.37 -19.30 5.25
C THR A 110 -5.65 -18.55 4.91
N LEU A 111 -5.59 -17.60 3.97
CA LEU A 111 -6.72 -16.79 3.54
C LEU A 111 -7.00 -17.02 2.04
N PRO A 112 -8.28 -16.98 1.62
CA PRO A 112 -8.62 -17.08 0.21
C PRO A 112 -8.08 -15.88 -0.57
N ARG A 113 -7.84 -16.06 -1.88
CA ARG A 113 -7.27 -15.03 -2.77
C ARG A 113 -8.02 -13.69 -2.70
N ASN A 114 -9.34 -13.73 -2.55
CA ASN A 114 -10.20 -12.55 -2.47
C ASN A 114 -10.38 -11.97 -1.05
N ALA A 115 -9.66 -12.47 -0.03
CA ALA A 115 -9.77 -12.00 1.34
C ALA A 115 -9.51 -10.49 1.47
N LYS A 116 -10.39 -9.81 2.21
CA LYS A 116 -10.30 -8.38 2.52
C LYS A 116 -10.37 -8.17 4.04
N PRO A 117 -9.77 -7.11 4.59
CA PRO A 117 -10.01 -6.72 5.96
C PRO A 117 -11.51 -6.48 6.21
N LYS A 118 -11.98 -6.83 7.41
CA LYS A 118 -13.36 -6.55 7.82
C LYS A 118 -13.66 -5.04 7.90
N SER A 119 -12.67 -4.23 8.28
CA SER A 119 -12.80 -2.77 8.32
C SER A 119 -12.82 -2.19 6.90
N LYS A 120 -13.95 -1.57 6.52
CA LYS A 120 -14.10 -0.85 5.24
C LYS A 120 -13.12 0.31 5.12
N GLU A 121 -12.89 1.03 6.21
CA GLU A 121 -11.96 2.15 6.26
C GLU A 121 -10.52 1.70 6.01
N ARG A 122 -10.09 0.62 6.68
CA ARG A 122 -8.78 0.02 6.43
C ARG A 122 -8.66 -0.42 4.98
N TRP A 123 -9.69 -1.07 4.44
CA TRP A 123 -9.66 -1.53 3.06
C TRP A 123 -9.52 -0.38 2.06
N ARG A 124 -10.31 0.69 2.21
CA ARG A 124 -10.18 1.91 1.38
C ARG A 124 -8.80 2.56 1.52
N PHE A 125 -8.25 2.60 2.73
CA PHE A 125 -6.91 3.12 2.96
C PHE A 125 -5.85 2.31 2.21
N MET A 126 -5.91 0.97 2.27
CA MET A 126 -4.96 0.10 1.54
C MET A 126 -5.10 0.21 0.02
N LEU A 127 -6.33 0.37 -0.49
CA LEU A 127 -6.56 0.64 -1.91
C LEU A 127 -5.93 1.95 -2.37
N ARG A 128 -6.07 3.03 -1.58
CA ARG A 128 -5.40 4.31 -1.88
C ARG A 128 -3.89 4.17 -1.86
N MET A 129 -3.31 3.51 -0.85
CA MET A 129 -1.86 3.29 -0.77
C MET A 129 -1.35 2.50 -1.97
N ALA A 130 -2.02 1.40 -2.34
CA ALA A 130 -1.65 0.59 -3.50
C ALA A 130 -1.76 1.37 -4.82
N ALA A 131 -2.85 2.11 -5.02
CA ALA A 131 -3.05 2.90 -6.23
C ALA A 131 -2.02 4.04 -6.35
N ASN A 132 -1.66 4.69 -5.23
CA ASN A 132 -0.62 5.72 -5.22
C ASN A 132 0.76 5.12 -5.53
N ALA A 133 1.10 3.99 -4.93
CA ALA A 133 2.37 3.29 -5.18
C ALA A 133 2.53 2.89 -6.66
N LEU A 134 1.47 2.34 -7.27
CA LEU A 134 1.47 1.96 -8.70
C LEU A 134 1.53 3.15 -9.66
N GLU A 135 1.19 4.35 -9.19
CA GLU A 135 1.34 5.61 -9.93
C GLU A 135 2.65 6.33 -9.61
N GLY A 136 3.54 5.72 -8.81
CA GLY A 136 4.81 6.31 -8.40
C GLY A 136 4.66 7.46 -7.40
N ARG A 137 3.49 7.63 -6.77
CA ARG A 137 3.24 8.68 -5.78
C ARG A 137 3.52 8.16 -4.38
N PHE A 138 4.62 8.63 -3.80
CA PHE A 138 5.06 8.27 -2.44
C PHE A 138 5.23 9.53 -1.60
N GLU A 139 4.79 9.48 -0.34
CA GLU A 139 5.02 10.51 0.67
C GLU A 139 6.44 10.39 1.26
N THR A 140 7.00 9.18 1.33
CA THR A 140 8.29 8.91 1.97
C THR A 140 9.44 9.08 0.99
N HIS A 141 10.42 9.90 1.37
CA HIS A 141 11.68 10.00 0.65
C HIS A 141 12.39 8.64 0.62
N TRP A 142 12.85 8.21 -0.56
CA TRP A 142 13.50 6.92 -0.76
C TRP A 142 14.92 7.13 -1.28
N PRO A 143 15.93 7.14 -0.39
CA PRO A 143 17.32 7.30 -0.78
C PRO A 143 17.81 6.24 -1.78
N ALA A 144 18.83 6.57 -2.56
CA ALA A 144 19.35 5.67 -3.61
C ALA A 144 19.92 4.36 -3.04
N GLU A 145 20.50 4.40 -1.84
CA GLU A 145 20.99 3.25 -1.09
C GLU A 145 19.89 2.23 -0.75
N ASN A 146 18.63 2.67 -0.74
CA ASN A 146 17.47 1.81 -0.48
C ASN A 146 16.93 1.17 -1.77
N ALA A 147 17.49 1.48 -2.95
CA ALA A 147 17.00 0.95 -4.23
C ALA A 147 17.16 -0.58 -4.37
N CYS A 148 18.06 -1.20 -3.60
CA CYS A 148 18.29 -2.64 -3.63
C CYS A 148 17.36 -3.44 -2.69
N ILE A 149 16.49 -2.78 -1.93
CA ILE A 149 15.60 -3.44 -0.96
C ILE A 149 14.59 -4.32 -1.70
N VAL A 150 14.74 -5.64 -1.56
CA VAL A 150 13.89 -6.66 -2.21
C VAL A 150 13.31 -7.68 -1.24
N ASN A 151 13.71 -7.60 0.03
CA ASN A 151 13.23 -8.48 1.09
C ASN A 151 12.92 -7.65 2.34
N TYR A 152 11.99 -8.16 3.14
CA TYR A 152 11.69 -7.63 4.46
C TYR A 152 11.19 -8.78 5.35
N LYS A 153 11.26 -8.56 6.66
CA LYS A 153 10.64 -9.41 7.69
C LYS A 153 10.24 -8.55 8.87
N ARG A 154 9.41 -9.10 9.76
CA ARG A 154 9.09 -8.43 11.03
C ARG A 154 10.35 -8.26 11.87
N SER A 155 10.54 -7.08 12.47
CA SER A 155 11.69 -6.78 13.33
C SER A 155 11.70 -7.61 14.62
N ASP A 156 10.51 -8.02 15.10
CA ASP A 156 10.37 -8.88 16.28
C ASP A 156 10.58 -10.37 15.99
N ASN A 157 10.89 -10.76 14.74
CA ASN A 157 11.04 -12.14 14.29
C ASN A 157 9.83 -13.05 14.60
N LYS A 158 8.67 -12.51 14.96
CA LYS A 158 7.53 -13.32 15.38
C LYS A 158 7.02 -14.15 14.20
N GLY A 159 7.02 -15.47 14.37
CA GLY A 159 6.58 -16.42 13.34
C GLY A 159 7.63 -16.73 12.27
N VAL A 160 8.85 -16.21 12.39
CA VAL A 160 9.97 -16.57 11.53
C VAL A 160 10.62 -17.84 12.08
N GLY A 161 10.68 -18.90 11.28
CA GLY A 161 11.39 -20.12 11.66
C GLY A 161 12.91 -19.96 11.60
N LYS A 162 13.65 -20.81 12.33
CA LYS A 162 15.13 -20.78 12.40
C LYS A 162 15.80 -20.84 11.02
N LYS A 163 15.35 -21.74 10.13
CA LYS A 163 15.92 -21.88 8.78
C LYS A 163 15.75 -20.60 7.91
N PRO A 164 14.54 -20.01 7.79
CA PRO A 164 14.39 -18.69 7.17
C PRO A 164 15.27 -17.61 7.80
N GLU A 165 15.39 -17.58 9.12
CA GLU A 165 16.22 -16.58 9.81
C GLU A 165 17.71 -16.71 9.46
N GLU A 166 18.27 -17.93 9.54
CA GLU A 166 19.65 -18.23 9.10
C GLU A 166 19.86 -17.80 7.65
N TRP A 167 18.92 -18.15 6.77
CA TRP A 167 18.98 -17.74 5.37
C TRP A 167 19.00 -16.21 5.22
N PHE A 168 18.14 -15.47 5.93
CA PHE A 168 18.14 -14.00 5.87
C PHE A 168 19.49 -13.42 6.32
N ASN A 169 20.03 -13.92 7.42
CA ASN A 169 21.29 -13.42 7.99
C ASN A 169 22.49 -13.66 7.06
N GLU A 170 22.54 -14.82 6.39
CA GLU A 170 23.61 -15.18 5.47
C GLU A 170 23.49 -14.45 4.11
N ASN A 171 22.27 -14.29 3.60
CA ASN A 171 22.02 -13.93 2.21
C ASN A 171 21.67 -12.47 2.00
N THR A 172 21.34 -11.76 3.07
CA THR A 172 20.88 -10.39 2.98
C THR A 172 21.69 -9.48 3.89
N ARG A 173 21.64 -8.17 3.61
CA ARG A 173 22.17 -7.13 4.48
C ARG A 173 21.01 -6.24 4.91
N TYR A 174 20.96 -5.94 6.20
CA TYR A 174 20.04 -4.95 6.75
C TYR A 174 20.29 -3.58 6.11
N VAL A 175 19.22 -2.81 5.91
CA VAL A 175 19.27 -1.45 5.38
C VAL A 175 18.58 -0.48 6.31
N ILE A 176 17.30 -0.73 6.62
CA ILE A 176 16.46 0.21 7.35
C ILE A 176 15.28 -0.52 8.00
N THR A 177 14.72 0.07 9.05
CA THR A 177 13.46 -0.35 9.68
C THR A 177 12.38 0.68 9.41
N PHE A 178 11.20 0.23 9.00
CA PHE A 178 9.99 1.04 8.95
C PHE A 178 8.84 0.33 9.66
N GLY A 179 8.25 0.99 10.66
CA GLY A 179 7.18 0.40 11.45
C GLY A 179 7.63 -0.89 12.14
N ASP A 180 6.95 -1.99 11.86
CA ASP A 180 7.21 -3.29 12.48
C ASP A 180 8.14 -4.17 11.61
N HIS A 181 8.74 -3.63 10.55
CA HIS A 181 9.51 -4.38 9.55
C HIS A 181 10.94 -3.87 9.35
N ASP A 182 11.86 -4.81 9.26
CA ASP A 182 13.24 -4.61 8.80
C ASP A 182 13.33 -4.93 7.31
N PHE A 183 14.06 -4.10 6.58
CA PHE A 183 14.20 -4.19 5.13
C PHE A 183 15.65 -4.49 4.74
N PHE A 184 15.81 -5.33 3.71
CA PHE A 184 17.09 -5.93 3.36
C PHE A 184 17.36 -5.94 1.85
N CYS A 185 18.64 -5.77 1.51
CA CYS A 185 19.16 -6.04 0.17
C CYS A 185 19.81 -7.44 0.11
N ILE A 186 19.83 -8.07 -1.06
CA ILE A 186 20.59 -9.30 -1.28
C ILE A 186 22.08 -8.95 -1.32
N ARG A 187 22.94 -9.79 -0.72
CA ARG A 187 24.41 -9.60 -0.78
C ARG A 187 24.95 -9.93 -2.18
N ASP A 188 25.84 -9.09 -2.69
CA ASP A 188 26.32 -9.08 -4.10
C ASP A 188 26.89 -10.42 -4.59
N ALA A 189 27.52 -11.21 -3.71
CA ALA A 189 28.13 -12.51 -4.06
C ALA A 189 27.15 -13.52 -4.68
N LYS A 190 25.83 -13.34 -4.53
CA LYS A 190 24.81 -14.20 -5.15
C LYS A 190 24.12 -13.61 -6.38
N LEU A 191 24.13 -12.29 -6.57
CA LEU A 191 23.68 -11.68 -7.82
C LEU A 191 24.62 -12.06 -8.98
N ALA A 192 25.91 -12.27 -8.69
CA ALA A 192 26.89 -12.70 -9.69
C ALA A 192 26.82 -14.21 -10.05
N ARG A 193 26.04 -15.02 -9.33
CA ARG A 193 25.95 -16.48 -9.50
C ARG A 193 24.66 -16.95 -10.20
N ARG A 194 23.83 -16.03 -10.67
CA ARG A 194 22.56 -16.30 -11.37
C ARG A 194 22.51 -15.50 -12.67
#